data_AF-A0A3C1H288-F1
#
_entry.id   AF-A0A3C1H288-F1
#
_cell.length_a   1.000
_cell.length_b   1.000
_cell.length_c   1.000
_cell.angle_alpha   90.00
_cell.angle_beta   90.00
_cell.angle_gamma   90.00
#
_symmetry.space_group_name_H-M   'P 1'
#
loop_
_entity.id
_entity.type
_entity.pdbx_description
1 polymer ?
#
loop_
_entity_poly.entity_id
_entity_poly.type
_entity_poly.pdbx_seq_one_letter_code
_entity_poly.pdbx_strand_id
1 'polypeptide(L)'
;MKLLRLWRQYDSIKATVMLLTLAVFLIGYCIRAAAQYAVILQTPSEFICVSPERSEIILPHLVQTEGIKAYSSQKSALLTQNDRTVNVTLLSAAYLYDSYGIEGGAHVIFANDAAFAVICGDITEQSQQFRGMLNGKPFSGEIIRDDSLPQGSPFSVLPAAAADLRDASELRICLDGSDPASLEQLGLHIMNPEVQIAAEYEKKLVLLRARFAAISAVLSCIAAGAFLRIYRNARGRGDTMQ
;
A
#
# COMPACT_ATOMS: atom_id res chain seq x y z
N MET A 1 -30.49 35.93 -13.65
CA MET A 1 -30.48 37.18 -12.85
C MET A 1 -31.24 37.13 -11.51
N LYS A 2 -32.28 36.30 -11.32
CA LYS A 2 -33.00 36.20 -10.02
C LYS A 2 -32.14 35.67 -8.85
N LEU A 3 -31.22 34.75 -9.12
CA LEU A 3 -30.34 34.14 -8.12
C LEU A 3 -29.37 35.16 -7.50
N LEU A 4 -28.76 36.03 -8.32
CA LEU A 4 -27.89 37.13 -7.89
C LEU A 4 -28.61 38.18 -7.03
N ARG A 5 -29.89 38.45 -7.31
CA ARG A 5 -30.71 39.35 -6.46
C ARG A 5 -31.00 38.73 -5.09
N LEU A 6 -31.34 37.45 -5.05
CA LEU A 6 -31.57 36.70 -3.82
C LEU A 6 -30.30 36.56 -2.97
N TRP A 7 -29.15 36.36 -3.62
CA TRP A 7 -27.83 36.27 -2.98
C TRP A 7 -27.42 37.58 -2.29
N ARG A 8 -27.89 38.74 -2.78
CA ARG A 8 -27.58 40.05 -2.20
C ARG A 8 -28.44 40.42 -0.99
N GLN A 9 -29.61 39.79 -0.83
CA GLN A 9 -30.62 40.17 0.18
C GLN A 9 -30.81 39.16 1.32
N TYR A 10 -30.50 37.87 1.14
CA TYR A 10 -30.87 36.84 2.13
C TYR A 10 -29.68 35.94 2.51
N ASP A 11 -29.23 36.05 3.75
CA ASP A 11 -28.14 35.23 4.30
C ASP A 11 -28.50 33.73 4.39
N SER A 12 -29.79 33.40 4.54
CA SER A 12 -30.28 32.01 4.52
C SER A 12 -30.06 31.31 3.18
N ILE A 13 -30.13 32.05 2.07
CA ILE A 13 -29.86 31.51 0.72
C ILE A 13 -28.37 31.30 0.52
N LYS A 14 -27.53 32.22 1.00
CA LYS A 14 -26.06 32.04 0.98
C LYS A 14 -25.64 30.80 1.78
N ALA A 15 -26.18 30.65 3.01
CA ALA A 15 -25.93 29.50 3.86
C ALA A 15 -26.38 28.19 3.21
N THR A 16 -27.57 28.18 2.58
CA THR A 16 -28.07 27.00 1.85
C THR A 16 -27.13 26.61 0.71
N VAL A 17 -26.71 27.56 -0.13
CA VAL A 17 -25.80 27.29 -1.25
C VAL A 17 -24.46 26.77 -0.74
N MET A 18 -23.91 27.38 0.30
CA MET A 18 -22.64 26.95 0.92
C MET A 18 -22.75 25.51 1.47
N LEU A 19 -23.83 25.19 2.17
CA LEU A 19 -24.07 23.84 2.72
C LEU A 19 -24.25 22.79 1.61
N LEU A 20 -24.92 23.15 0.51
CA LEU A 20 -25.05 22.25 -0.65
C LEU A 20 -23.71 22.05 -1.36
N THR A 21 -22.91 23.09 -1.54
CA THR A 21 -21.55 22.95 -2.11
C THR A 21 -20.65 22.10 -1.21
N LEU A 22 -20.77 22.26 0.11
CA LEU A 22 -20.05 21.43 1.08
C LEU A 22 -20.49 19.97 0.98
N ALA A 23 -21.80 19.71 0.87
CA ALA A 23 -22.31 18.35 0.69
C ALA A 23 -21.77 17.68 -0.59
N VAL A 24 -21.76 18.40 -1.72
CA VAL A 24 -21.19 17.89 -2.98
C VAL A 24 -19.71 17.57 -2.83
N PHE A 25 -18.94 18.45 -2.19
CA PHE A 25 -17.51 18.21 -1.93
C PHE A 25 -17.30 16.96 -1.06
N LEU A 26 -18.07 16.80 0.00
CA LEU A 26 -17.98 15.65 0.90
C LEU A 26 -18.38 14.33 0.21
N ILE A 27 -19.39 14.35 -0.66
CA ILE A 27 -19.76 13.20 -1.50
C ILE A 27 -18.60 12.82 -2.44
N GLY A 28 -18.00 13.80 -3.11
CA GLY A 28 -16.81 13.58 -3.95
C GLY A 28 -15.65 12.96 -3.18
N TYR A 29 -15.41 13.44 -1.95
CA TYR A 29 -14.43 12.86 -1.05
C TYR A 29 -14.76 11.40 -0.67
N CYS A 30 -16.02 11.07 -0.37
CA CYS A 30 -16.44 9.69 -0.10
C CYS A 30 -16.18 8.77 -1.29
N ILE A 31 -16.48 9.21 -2.52
CA ILE A 31 -16.23 8.42 -3.73
C ILE A 31 -14.74 8.15 -3.88
N ARG A 32 -13.90 9.18 -3.70
CA ARG A 32 -12.44 9.02 -3.74
C ARG A 32 -11.94 8.06 -2.66
N ALA A 33 -12.44 8.18 -1.43
CA ALA A 33 -12.05 7.30 -0.32
C ALA A 33 -12.49 5.85 -0.57
N ALA A 34 -13.67 5.64 -1.16
CA ALA A 34 -14.15 4.32 -1.56
C ALA A 34 -13.29 3.71 -2.68
N ALA A 35 -12.90 4.51 -3.68
CA ALA A 35 -11.98 4.07 -4.72
C ALA A 35 -10.61 3.69 -4.15
N GLN A 36 -10.05 4.52 -3.25
CA GLN A 36 -8.81 4.22 -2.54
C GLN A 36 -8.93 2.94 -1.71
N TYR A 37 -10.04 2.74 -1.00
CA TYR A 37 -10.29 1.53 -0.24
C TYR A 37 -10.37 0.28 -1.14
N ALA A 38 -11.01 0.39 -2.31
CA ALA A 38 -11.05 -0.70 -3.29
C ALA A 38 -9.66 -1.06 -3.82
N VAL A 39 -8.80 -0.06 -4.06
CA VAL A 39 -7.40 -0.30 -4.43
C VAL A 39 -6.67 -1.03 -3.31
N ILE A 40 -6.76 -0.55 -2.06
CA ILE A 40 -6.10 -1.18 -0.90
C ILE A 40 -6.53 -2.64 -0.70
N LEU A 41 -7.79 -2.98 -1.02
CA LEU A 41 -8.27 -4.37 -0.95
C LEU A 41 -7.67 -5.27 -2.03
N GLN A 42 -7.31 -4.69 -3.19
CA GLN A 42 -6.73 -5.41 -4.32
C GLN A 42 -5.20 -5.40 -4.30
N THR A 43 -4.56 -4.53 -3.52
CA THR A 43 -3.11 -4.49 -3.38
C THR A 43 -2.64 -5.77 -2.69
N PRO A 44 -1.78 -6.57 -3.34
CA PRO A 44 -1.20 -7.75 -2.70
C PRO A 44 -0.40 -7.34 -1.47
N SER A 45 -0.43 -8.17 -0.43
CA SER A 45 0.34 -7.91 0.79
C SER A 45 1.39 -8.98 1.03
N GLU A 46 2.59 -8.53 1.39
CA GLU A 46 3.74 -9.38 1.63
C GLU A 46 3.95 -9.64 3.12
N PHE A 47 4.09 -10.92 3.47
CA PHE A 47 4.34 -11.39 4.82
C PHE A 47 5.67 -12.12 4.87
N ILE A 48 6.42 -11.88 5.94
CA ILE A 48 7.59 -12.68 6.29
C ILE A 48 7.14 -13.60 7.41
N CYS A 49 7.19 -14.89 7.16
CA CYS A 49 6.71 -15.93 8.06
C CYS A 49 7.85 -16.85 8.45
N VAL A 50 7.80 -17.37 9.67
CA VAL A 50 8.62 -18.50 10.12
C VAL A 50 7.70 -19.69 10.30
N SER A 51 8.15 -20.82 9.78
CA SER A 51 7.49 -22.09 9.94
C SER A 51 8.17 -22.91 11.04
N PRO A 52 7.40 -23.58 11.93
CA PRO A 52 7.96 -24.60 12.82
C PRO A 52 8.46 -25.83 12.06
N GLU A 53 7.92 -26.09 10.86
CA GLU A 53 8.34 -27.15 9.95
C GLU A 53 9.35 -26.65 8.92
N ARG A 54 10.07 -27.57 8.26
CA ARG A 54 10.98 -27.18 7.17
C ARG A 54 10.17 -26.61 6.00
N SER A 55 10.71 -25.58 5.35
CA SER A 55 10.09 -24.92 4.19
C SER A 55 9.66 -25.92 3.10
N GLU A 56 10.46 -26.96 2.85
CA GLU A 56 10.15 -28.03 1.88
C GLU A 56 8.81 -28.75 2.14
N ILE A 57 8.35 -28.81 3.40
CA ILE A 57 7.09 -29.47 3.79
C ILE A 57 5.90 -28.52 3.58
N ILE A 58 6.09 -27.23 3.85
CA ILE A 58 5.02 -26.23 3.79
C ILE A 58 4.78 -25.68 2.38
N LEU A 59 5.84 -25.54 1.56
CA LEU A 59 5.72 -24.96 0.21
C LEU A 59 4.63 -25.65 -0.65
N PRO A 60 4.47 -26.99 -0.66
CA PRO A 60 3.36 -27.65 -1.36
C PRO A 60 1.96 -27.28 -0.84
N HIS A 61 1.83 -27.02 0.47
CA HIS A 61 0.57 -26.60 1.07
C HIS A 61 0.21 -25.15 0.69
N LEU A 62 1.23 -24.28 0.55
CA LEU A 62 1.03 -22.91 0.07
C LEU A 62 0.47 -22.86 -1.36
N VAL A 63 0.92 -23.76 -2.24
CA VAL A 63 0.38 -23.88 -3.62
C VAL A 63 -1.12 -24.19 -3.63
N GLN A 64 -1.60 -24.93 -2.64
CA GLN A 64 -3.00 -25.36 -2.55
C GLN A 64 -3.89 -24.34 -1.82
N THR A 65 -3.30 -23.28 -1.26
CA THR A 65 -4.03 -22.31 -0.46
C THR A 65 -4.56 -21.19 -1.36
N GLU A 66 -5.87 -20.99 -1.34
CA GLU A 66 -6.53 -19.93 -2.10
C GLU A 66 -6.09 -18.55 -1.59
N GLY A 67 -5.83 -17.64 -2.52
CA GLY A 67 -5.38 -16.27 -2.21
C GLY A 67 -3.87 -16.12 -2.01
N ILE A 68 -3.05 -17.18 -2.15
CA ILE A 68 -1.59 -17.02 -2.24
C ILE A 68 -1.21 -16.73 -3.69
N LYS A 69 -0.68 -15.53 -3.92
CA LYS A 69 -0.22 -15.07 -5.24
C LYS A 69 1.18 -15.59 -5.56
N ALA A 70 2.09 -15.49 -4.60
CA ALA A 70 3.48 -15.90 -4.76
C ALA A 70 4.09 -16.27 -3.41
N TYR A 71 5.10 -17.14 -3.42
CA TYR A 71 5.84 -17.49 -2.21
C TYR A 71 7.30 -17.83 -2.51
N SER A 72 8.18 -17.63 -1.53
CA SER A 72 9.58 -18.03 -1.61
C SER A 72 10.15 -18.27 -0.22
N SER A 73 11.01 -19.27 -0.09
CA SER A 73 12.02 -19.26 0.97
C SER A 73 12.86 -17.99 0.89
N GLN A 74 13.16 -17.40 2.03
CA GLN A 74 13.90 -16.15 2.16
C GLN A 74 15.20 -16.38 2.93
N LYS A 75 16.29 -15.83 2.43
CA LYS A 75 17.52 -15.63 3.23
C LYS A 75 17.98 -14.20 3.11
N SER A 76 18.54 -13.66 4.17
CA SER A 76 19.25 -12.38 4.10
C SER A 76 20.74 -12.64 3.88
N ALA A 77 21.34 -11.84 3.00
CA ALA A 77 22.78 -11.72 2.87
C ALA A 77 23.20 -10.27 3.05
N LEU A 78 24.39 -10.08 3.58
CA LEU A 78 25.02 -8.78 3.67
C LEU A 78 25.87 -8.55 2.43
N LEU A 79 25.55 -7.49 1.69
CA LEU A 79 26.34 -7.03 0.57
C LEU A 79 27.23 -5.88 1.03
N THR A 80 28.53 -6.02 0.80
CA THR A 80 29.54 -5.07 1.23
C THR A 80 30.38 -4.64 0.03
N GLN A 81 30.56 -3.33 -0.13
CA GLN A 81 31.49 -2.77 -1.10
C GLN A 81 32.21 -1.59 -0.46
N ASN A 82 33.54 -1.69 -0.39
CA ASN A 82 34.36 -0.77 0.40
C ASN A 82 33.83 -0.72 1.85
N ASP A 83 33.40 0.44 2.33
CA ASP A 83 32.84 0.65 3.67
C ASP A 83 31.29 0.69 3.69
N ARG A 84 30.63 0.47 2.55
CA ARG A 84 29.17 0.50 2.42
C ARG A 84 28.60 -0.89 2.58
N THR A 85 27.48 -0.98 3.31
CA THR A 85 26.78 -2.24 3.54
C THR A 85 25.27 -2.09 3.32
N VAL A 86 24.67 -3.06 2.66
CA VAL A 86 23.21 -3.17 2.54
C VAL A 86 22.78 -4.64 2.69
N ASN A 87 21.60 -4.86 3.25
CA ASN A 87 21.00 -6.17 3.28
C ASN A 87 20.36 -6.48 1.91
N VAL A 88 20.71 -7.65 1.37
CA VAL A 88 20.14 -8.22 0.16
C VAL A 88 19.30 -9.42 0.53
N THR A 89 18.08 -9.47 0.02
CA THR A 89 17.15 -10.57 0.25
C THR A 89 17.25 -11.57 -0.89
N LEU A 90 17.60 -12.82 -0.58
CA LEU A 90 17.64 -13.92 -1.53
C LEU A 90 16.25 -14.51 -1.67
N LEU A 91 15.72 -14.51 -2.90
CA LEU A 91 14.38 -14.98 -3.23
C LEU A 91 14.42 -15.84 -4.50
N SER A 92 13.43 -16.70 -4.67
CA SER A 92 13.29 -17.49 -5.89
C SER A 92 12.98 -16.59 -7.09
N ALA A 93 13.48 -16.94 -8.27
CA ALA A 93 13.19 -16.19 -9.50
C ALA A 93 11.69 -16.14 -9.82
N ALA A 94 10.95 -17.22 -9.52
CA ALA A 94 9.49 -17.26 -9.68
C ALA A 94 8.80 -16.21 -8.81
N TYR A 95 9.18 -16.09 -7.54
CA TYR A 95 8.61 -15.07 -6.66
C TYR A 95 8.87 -13.65 -7.14
N LEU A 96 10.08 -13.36 -7.62
CA LEU A 96 10.44 -12.05 -8.13
C LEU A 96 9.61 -11.68 -9.36
N TYR A 97 9.36 -12.64 -10.25
CA TYR A 97 8.50 -12.43 -11.41
C TYR A 97 7.04 -12.23 -11.00
N ASP A 98 6.48 -13.11 -10.17
CA ASP A 98 5.06 -13.06 -9.80
C ASP A 98 4.70 -11.85 -8.91
N SER A 99 5.65 -11.42 -8.06
CA SER A 99 5.44 -10.32 -7.11
C SER A 99 5.81 -8.96 -7.69
N TYR A 100 6.93 -8.87 -8.43
CA TYR A 100 7.50 -7.60 -8.88
C TYR A 100 7.61 -7.47 -10.41
N GLY A 101 7.35 -8.54 -11.18
CA GLY A 101 7.52 -8.54 -12.64
C GLY A 101 8.98 -8.57 -13.08
N ILE A 102 9.90 -8.93 -12.18
CA ILE A 102 11.34 -8.94 -12.44
C ILE A 102 11.75 -10.28 -13.03
N GLU A 103 12.29 -10.28 -14.25
CA GLU A 103 12.93 -11.46 -14.84
C GLU A 103 14.25 -11.75 -14.11
N GLY A 104 14.37 -12.93 -13.50
CA GLY A 104 15.54 -13.30 -12.73
C GLY A 104 16.81 -13.34 -13.60
N GLY A 105 17.85 -12.60 -13.19
CA GLY A 105 19.19 -12.65 -13.77
C GLY A 105 20.20 -13.29 -12.81
N ALA A 106 21.02 -14.22 -13.31
CA ALA A 106 22.13 -14.73 -12.52
C ALA A 106 23.12 -13.59 -12.23
N HIS A 107 23.53 -13.44 -10.96
CA HIS A 107 24.44 -12.39 -10.51
C HIS A 107 23.93 -10.94 -10.72
N VAL A 108 22.61 -10.74 -10.80
CA VAL A 108 22.00 -9.40 -10.86
C VAL A 108 21.30 -9.10 -9.54
N ILE A 109 21.63 -7.96 -8.95
CA ILE A 109 21.02 -7.45 -7.73
C ILE A 109 20.04 -6.35 -8.12
N PHE A 110 18.77 -6.51 -7.79
CA PHE A 110 17.77 -5.47 -7.97
C PHE A 110 17.65 -4.68 -6.69
N ALA A 111 17.73 -3.36 -6.76
CA ALA A 111 17.69 -2.48 -5.61
C ALA A 111 16.70 -1.34 -5.86
N ASN A 112 15.96 -0.96 -4.81
CA ASN A 112 15.21 0.28 -4.86
C ASN A 112 16.17 1.49 -4.79
N ASP A 113 15.64 2.70 -5.00
CA ASP A 113 16.44 3.92 -5.01
C ASP A 113 17.27 4.09 -3.73
N ALA A 114 16.67 3.79 -2.57
CA ALA A 114 17.34 3.93 -1.28
C ALA A 114 18.52 2.96 -1.11
N ALA A 115 18.36 1.69 -1.47
CA ALA A 115 19.44 0.69 -1.40
C ALA A 115 20.52 0.92 -2.45
N PHE A 116 20.12 1.34 -3.66
CA PHE A 116 21.05 1.69 -4.71
C PHE A 116 21.91 2.88 -4.31
N ALA A 117 21.30 3.95 -3.77
CA ALA A 117 22.04 5.11 -3.28
C ALA A 117 23.03 4.76 -2.15
N VAL A 118 22.68 3.82 -1.26
CA VAL A 118 23.59 3.36 -0.20
C VAL A 118 24.85 2.71 -0.76
N ILE A 119 24.75 1.92 -1.83
CA ILE A 119 25.90 1.20 -2.41
C ILE A 119 26.61 2.00 -3.48
N CYS A 120 25.86 2.49 -4.45
CA CYS A 120 26.35 3.15 -5.65
C CYS A 120 26.62 4.64 -5.43
N GLY A 121 26.01 5.26 -4.41
CA GLY A 121 26.03 6.71 -4.22
C GLY A 121 25.02 7.42 -5.13
N ASP A 122 25.25 8.70 -5.41
CA ASP A 122 24.34 9.56 -6.19
C ASP A 122 24.42 9.35 -7.71
N ILE A 123 24.58 8.10 -8.14
CA ILE A 123 24.69 7.74 -9.55
C ILE A 123 23.30 7.72 -10.19
N THR A 124 23.18 8.40 -11.33
CA THR A 124 21.93 8.54 -12.09
C THR A 124 21.73 7.47 -13.16
N GLU A 125 22.68 6.55 -13.33
CA GLU A 125 22.58 5.39 -14.23
C GLU A 125 21.68 4.30 -13.64
N GLN A 126 20.82 3.70 -14.47
CA GLN A 126 19.86 2.68 -14.02
C GLN A 126 20.55 1.38 -13.58
N SER A 127 21.77 1.14 -14.06
CA SER A 127 22.54 -0.05 -13.73
C SER A 127 24.00 0.30 -13.49
N GLN A 128 24.64 -0.46 -12.60
CA GLN A 128 26.07 -0.35 -12.35
C GLN A 128 26.72 -1.73 -12.17
N GLN A 129 27.94 -1.88 -12.69
CA GLN A 129 28.77 -3.05 -12.39
C GLN A 129 29.16 -3.05 -10.90
N PHE A 130 28.91 -4.17 -10.24
CA PHE A 130 29.20 -4.37 -8.83
C PHE A 130 30.36 -5.36 -8.65
N ARG A 131 31.32 -4.99 -7.80
CA ARG A 131 32.36 -5.88 -7.29
C ARG A 131 32.54 -5.63 -5.80
N GLY A 132 32.33 -6.67 -5.01
CA GLY A 132 32.38 -6.58 -3.56
C GLY A 132 32.27 -7.95 -2.91
N MET A 133 31.65 -7.99 -1.73
CA MET A 133 31.48 -9.18 -0.92
C MET A 133 30.00 -9.44 -0.66
N LEU A 134 29.57 -10.68 -0.81
CA LEU A 134 28.25 -11.17 -0.40
C LEU A 134 28.46 -12.19 0.72
N ASN A 135 27.98 -11.90 1.93
CA ASN A 135 28.26 -12.70 3.13
C ASN A 135 29.75 -13.05 3.30
N GLY A 136 30.62 -12.07 3.05
CA GLY A 136 32.07 -12.26 3.18
C GLY A 136 32.71 -13.10 2.08
N LYS A 137 31.99 -13.44 1.00
CA LYS A 137 32.55 -14.11 -0.19
C LYS A 137 32.63 -13.13 -1.36
N PRO A 138 33.68 -13.19 -2.20
CA PRO A 138 33.77 -12.36 -3.40
C PRO A 138 32.54 -12.53 -4.28
N PHE A 139 31.92 -11.42 -4.66
CA PHE A 139 30.78 -11.36 -5.56
C PHE A 139 31.05 -10.32 -6.64
N SER A 140 30.78 -10.68 -7.88
CA SER A 140 30.86 -9.79 -9.03
C SER A 140 29.60 -9.99 -9.86
N GLY A 141 29.01 -8.89 -10.29
CA GLY A 141 27.71 -8.89 -10.94
C GLY A 141 27.28 -7.48 -11.30
N GLU A 142 25.98 -7.29 -11.42
CA GLU A 142 25.37 -6.01 -11.75
C GLU A 142 24.36 -5.64 -10.68
N ILE A 143 24.25 -4.35 -10.35
CA ILE A 143 23.19 -3.81 -9.50
C ILE A 143 22.31 -2.90 -10.35
N ILE A 144 21.01 -3.15 -10.34
CA ILE A 144 20.01 -2.46 -11.17
C ILE A 144 19.01 -1.76 -10.26
N ARG A 145 18.67 -0.51 -10.59
CA ARG A 145 17.57 0.23 -9.99
C ARG A 145 16.24 -0.25 -10.54
N ASP A 146 15.34 -0.63 -9.63
CA ASP A 146 14.03 -1.13 -9.98
C ASP A 146 12.93 -0.47 -9.15
N ASP A 147 12.05 0.24 -9.84
CA ASP A 147 10.93 1.00 -9.25
C ASP A 147 9.78 0.09 -8.78
N SER A 148 9.76 -1.18 -9.23
CA SER A 148 8.76 -2.17 -8.79
C SER A 148 8.97 -2.61 -7.33
N LEU A 149 10.16 -2.37 -6.77
CA LEU A 149 10.50 -2.73 -5.41
C LEU A 149 9.92 -1.73 -4.38
N PRO A 150 9.65 -2.16 -3.14
CA PRO A 150 9.12 -1.28 -2.08
C PRO A 150 10.01 -0.04 -1.81
N GLN A 151 9.43 1.16 -1.79
CA GLN A 151 10.18 2.43 -1.73
C GLN A 151 10.31 3.08 -0.34
N GLY A 152 9.94 2.38 0.75
CA GLY A 152 9.91 2.96 2.11
C GLY A 152 11.23 2.90 2.89
N SER A 153 12.11 1.96 2.54
CA SER A 153 13.39 1.72 3.21
C SER A 153 14.35 1.04 2.23
N PRO A 154 15.68 1.10 2.42
CA PRO A 154 16.63 0.36 1.58
C PRO A 154 16.21 -1.11 1.42
N PHE A 155 15.87 -1.51 0.20
CA PHE A 155 15.44 -2.85 -0.13
C PHE A 155 16.15 -3.31 -1.39
N SER A 156 16.74 -4.49 -1.32
CA SER A 156 17.40 -5.12 -2.46
C SER A 156 17.21 -6.62 -2.44
N VAL A 157 17.17 -7.21 -3.63
CA VAL A 157 16.89 -8.63 -3.86
C VAL A 157 17.90 -9.23 -4.83
N LEU A 158 18.21 -10.51 -4.62
CA LEU A 158 19.07 -11.31 -5.50
C LEU A 158 18.34 -12.63 -5.82
N PRO A 159 18.14 -12.97 -7.10
CA PRO A 159 17.61 -14.27 -7.47
C PRO A 159 18.54 -15.38 -6.97
N ALA A 160 17.98 -16.34 -6.22
CA ALA A 160 18.72 -17.45 -5.64
C ALA A 160 18.20 -18.79 -6.16
N ALA A 161 19.11 -19.76 -6.31
CA ALA A 161 18.73 -21.11 -6.67
C ALA A 161 18.01 -21.80 -5.51
N ALA A 162 17.13 -22.76 -5.82
CA ALA A 162 16.42 -23.53 -4.80
C ALA A 162 17.36 -24.20 -3.80
N ALA A 163 18.55 -24.64 -4.25
CA ALA A 163 19.58 -25.23 -3.40
C ALA A 163 20.09 -24.26 -2.32
N ASP A 164 20.27 -22.98 -2.65
CA ASP A 164 20.76 -21.96 -1.72
C ASP A 164 19.71 -21.60 -0.66
N LEU A 165 18.44 -21.84 -0.97
CA LEU A 165 17.29 -21.52 -0.13
C LEU A 165 16.79 -22.68 0.74
N ARG A 166 17.33 -23.91 0.60
CA ARG A 166 16.82 -25.10 1.32
C ARG A 166 16.82 -24.96 2.84
N ASP A 167 17.90 -24.39 3.38
CA ASP A 167 18.05 -24.20 4.83
C ASP A 167 17.48 -22.86 5.31
N ALA A 168 16.60 -22.21 4.53
CA ALA A 168 15.92 -21.01 4.96
C ALA A 168 14.89 -21.32 6.06
N SER A 169 14.96 -20.59 7.16
CA SER A 169 13.94 -20.60 8.23
C SER A 169 12.77 -19.65 7.96
N GLU A 170 12.94 -18.73 7.02
CA GLU A 170 11.97 -17.70 6.69
C GLU A 170 11.32 -17.97 5.32
N LEU A 171 10.04 -17.62 5.24
CA LEU A 171 9.22 -17.67 4.04
C LEU A 171 8.69 -16.27 3.79
N ARG A 172 8.90 -15.75 2.58
CA ARG A 172 8.20 -14.57 2.10
C ARG A 172 6.98 -15.03 1.29
N ILE A 173 5.80 -14.53 1.64
CA ILE A 173 4.53 -14.93 1.04
C ILE A 173 3.77 -13.67 0.63
N CYS A 174 3.28 -13.64 -0.59
CA CYS A 174 2.46 -12.58 -1.15
C CYS A 174 1.02 -13.08 -1.26
N LEU A 175 0.09 -12.41 -0.60
CA LEU A 175 -1.35 -12.72 -0.64
C LEU A 175 -2.10 -11.77 -1.56
N ASP A 176 -3.08 -12.29 -2.30
CA ASP A 176 -4.10 -11.51 -3.00
C ASP A 176 -5.10 -10.97 -1.97
N GLY A 177 -4.81 -9.77 -1.45
CA GLY A 177 -5.52 -9.18 -0.33
C GLY A 177 -4.64 -9.13 0.92
N SER A 178 -5.23 -8.84 2.08
CA SER A 178 -4.46 -8.63 3.32
C SER A 178 -5.11 -9.28 4.54
N ASP A 179 -5.68 -10.48 4.36
CA ASP A 179 -6.11 -11.31 5.47
C ASP A 179 -5.06 -12.39 5.77
N PRO A 180 -4.27 -12.24 6.85
CA PRO A 180 -3.25 -13.21 7.22
C PRO A 180 -3.81 -14.44 7.94
N ALA A 181 -5.12 -14.51 8.22
CA ALA A 181 -5.72 -15.64 8.93
C ALA A 181 -5.41 -16.99 8.26
N SER A 182 -5.34 -17.02 6.92
CA SER A 182 -4.95 -18.21 6.17
C SER A 182 -3.52 -18.67 6.46
N LEU A 183 -2.60 -17.74 6.74
CA LEU A 183 -1.21 -18.07 7.10
C LEU A 183 -1.13 -18.61 8.52
N GLU A 184 -1.88 -18.00 9.45
CA GLU A 184 -1.94 -18.48 10.84
C GLU A 184 -2.56 -19.89 10.94
N GLN A 185 -3.58 -20.19 10.11
CA GLN A 185 -4.18 -21.53 10.01
C GLN A 185 -3.20 -22.59 9.51
N LEU A 186 -2.22 -22.19 8.68
CA LEU A 186 -1.12 -23.04 8.24
C LEU A 186 -0.01 -23.19 9.29
N GLY A 187 -0.19 -22.62 10.49
CA GLY A 187 0.79 -22.67 11.58
C GLY A 187 2.00 -21.75 11.34
N LEU A 188 1.90 -20.79 10.42
CA LEU A 188 2.97 -19.86 10.14
C LEU A 188 2.97 -18.70 11.14
N HIS A 189 4.14 -18.40 11.68
CA HIS A 189 4.33 -17.27 12.58
C HIS A 189 4.82 -16.04 11.81
N ILE A 190 4.02 -14.99 11.79
CA ILE A 190 4.35 -13.74 11.09
C ILE A 190 5.41 -12.95 11.86
N MET A 191 6.51 -12.59 11.19
CA MET A 191 7.65 -11.87 11.76
C MET A 191 7.59 -10.36 11.56
N ASN A 192 6.76 -9.88 10.65
CA ASN A 192 6.58 -8.45 10.35
C ASN A 192 5.18 -7.94 10.76
N PRO A 193 4.78 -8.07 12.05
CA PRO A 193 3.43 -7.65 12.48
C PRO A 193 3.22 -6.15 12.29
N GLU A 194 4.27 -5.33 12.33
CA GLU A 194 4.17 -3.88 12.14
C GLU A 194 3.63 -3.51 10.75
N VAL A 195 4.02 -4.26 9.71
CA VAL A 195 3.54 -4.04 8.33
C VAL A 195 2.06 -4.38 8.22
N GLN A 196 1.63 -5.47 8.87
CA GLN A 196 0.22 -5.85 8.96
C GLN A 196 -0.59 -4.80 9.74
N ILE A 197 -0.09 -4.38 10.89
CA ILE A 197 -0.72 -3.38 11.74
C ILE A 197 -0.87 -2.06 10.98
N ALA A 198 0.16 -1.61 10.25
CA ALA A 198 0.11 -0.41 9.44
C ALA A 198 -0.93 -0.51 8.33
N ALA A 199 -0.96 -1.62 7.58
CA ALA A 199 -1.94 -1.85 6.52
C ALA A 199 -3.38 -1.92 7.06
N GLU A 200 -3.59 -2.57 8.19
CA GLU A 200 -4.90 -2.59 8.88
C GLU A 200 -5.32 -1.20 9.36
N TYR A 201 -4.39 -0.43 9.94
CA TYR A 201 -4.68 0.93 10.38
C TYR A 201 -5.03 1.83 9.20
N GLU A 202 -4.33 1.71 8.08
CA GLU A 202 -4.64 2.47 6.87
C GLU A 202 -6.05 2.17 6.37
N LYS A 203 -6.42 0.88 6.27
CA LYS A 203 -7.79 0.45 5.93
C LYS A 203 -8.83 1.07 6.87
N LYS A 204 -8.61 0.95 8.19
CA LYS A 204 -9.52 1.48 9.22
C LYS A 204 -9.65 2.99 9.10
N LEU A 205 -8.55 3.69 8.83
CA LEU A 205 -8.48 5.15 8.76
C LEU A 205 -9.14 5.71 7.50
N VAL A 206 -8.96 5.08 6.34
CA VAL A 206 -9.69 5.43 5.10
C VAL A 206 -11.20 5.26 5.30
N LEU A 207 -11.62 4.14 5.88
CA LEU A 207 -13.02 3.84 6.12
C LEU A 207 -13.64 4.80 7.14
N LEU A 208 -12.91 5.14 8.20
CA LEU A 208 -13.33 6.13 9.19
C LEU A 208 -13.54 7.51 8.55
N ARG A 209 -12.58 7.97 7.73
CA ARG A 209 -12.69 9.24 6.99
C ARG A 209 -13.90 9.26 6.04
N ALA A 210 -14.14 8.15 5.32
CA ALA A 210 -15.31 8.02 4.46
C ALA A 210 -16.62 8.10 5.25
N ARG A 211 -16.71 7.42 6.40
CA ARG A 211 -17.89 7.49 7.29
C ARG A 211 -18.15 8.91 7.80
N PHE A 212 -17.11 9.60 8.28
CA PHE A 212 -17.25 10.99 8.73
C PHE A 212 -17.69 11.93 7.62
N ALA A 213 -17.13 11.80 6.42
CA ALA A 213 -17.53 12.60 5.27
C ALA A 213 -18.99 12.33 4.88
N ALA A 214 -19.43 11.07 4.88
CA ALA A 214 -20.81 10.70 4.58
C ALA A 214 -21.81 11.29 5.60
N ILE A 215 -21.53 11.12 6.89
CA ILE A 215 -22.37 11.71 7.97
C ILE A 215 -22.42 13.23 7.83
N SER A 216 -21.27 13.87 7.58
CA SER A 216 -21.19 15.33 7.41
C SER A 216 -21.95 15.83 6.18
N ALA A 217 -21.97 15.06 5.08
CA ALA A 217 -22.74 15.38 3.90
C ALA A 217 -24.25 15.32 4.17
N VAL A 218 -24.71 14.27 4.87
CA VAL A 218 -26.11 14.12 5.28
C VAL A 218 -26.54 15.28 6.18
N LEU A 219 -25.74 15.62 7.19
CA LEU A 219 -26.02 16.76 8.09
C LEU A 219 -26.08 18.08 7.33
N SER A 220 -25.18 18.29 6.36
CA SER A 220 -25.18 19.49 5.51
C SER A 220 -26.45 19.60 4.67
N CYS A 221 -26.93 18.49 4.09
CA CYS A 221 -28.20 18.45 3.35
C CYS A 221 -29.42 18.71 4.25
N ILE A 222 -29.46 18.13 5.45
CA ILE A 222 -30.54 18.37 6.43
C ILE A 222 -30.57 19.85 6.82
N ALA A 223 -29.41 20.43 7.14
CA ALA A 223 -29.29 21.85 7.48
C ALA A 223 -29.73 22.75 6.32
N ALA A 224 -29.29 22.47 5.09
CA ALA A 224 -29.73 23.20 3.90
C ALA A 224 -31.25 23.15 3.72
N GLY A 225 -31.86 21.97 3.94
CA GLY A 225 -33.31 21.79 3.92
C GLY A 225 -34.03 22.60 5.00
N ALA A 226 -33.48 22.68 6.21
CA ALA A 226 -34.02 23.50 7.30
C ALA A 226 -33.96 25.00 6.96
N PHE A 227 -32.83 25.50 6.46
CA PHE A 227 -32.68 26.89 6.02
C PHE A 227 -33.64 27.26 4.88
N LEU A 228 -33.86 26.34 3.93
CA LEU A 228 -34.85 26.51 2.86
C LEU A 228 -36.29 26.58 3.39
N ARG A 229 -36.64 25.74 4.37
CA ARG A 229 -37.97 25.80 5.02
C ARG A 229 -38.17 27.11 5.76
N ILE A 230 -37.18 27.57 6.52
CA ILE A 230 -37.22 28.86 7.22
C ILE A 230 -37.42 30.01 6.23
N TYR A 231 -36.66 30.02 5.12
CA TYR A 231 -36.81 31.01 4.06
C TYR A 231 -38.22 31.00 3.44
N ARG A 232 -38.77 29.81 3.12
CA ARG A 232 -40.12 29.68 2.54
C ARG A 232 -41.20 30.17 3.50
N ASN A 233 -41.09 29.86 4.79
CA ASN A 233 -42.04 30.31 5.81
C ASN A 233 -41.96 31.82 6.06
N ALA A 234 -40.75 32.40 6.02
CA ALA A 234 -40.57 33.85 6.13
C ALA A 234 -41.17 34.60 4.92
N ARG A 235 -41.04 34.03 3.72
CA ARG A 235 -41.64 34.59 2.50
C ARG A 235 -43.18 34.48 2.48
N GLY A 236 -43.73 33.34 2.94
CA GLY A 236 -45.18 33.13 2.99
C GLY A 236 -45.92 34.00 4.02
N ARG A 237 -45.26 34.46 5.09
CA ARG A 237 -45.83 35.44 6.04
C ARG A 237 -45.81 36.89 5.53
N GLY A 238 -44.91 37.21 4.60
CA GLY A 238 -44.83 38.55 4.00
C GLY A 238 -45.99 38.87 3.05
N ASP A 239 -46.54 37.86 2.37
CA ASP A 239 -47.65 38.01 1.42
C ASP A 239 -49.04 38.05 2.11
N THR A 240 -49.12 37.76 3.42
CA THR A 240 -50.37 37.84 4.21
C THR A 240 -50.57 39.18 4.94
N MET A 241 -49.67 40.15 4.74
CA MET A 241 -49.78 41.51 5.29
C MET A 241 -49.80 42.58 4.17
N GLN A 242 -50.45 42.27 3.04
CA GLN A 242 -50.88 43.26 2.06
C GLN A 242 -52.39 43.25 1.93
#